data_AF-A0A0D3DMV9-F1
#
_entry.id   AF-A0A0D3DMV9-F1
#
_cell.length_a   1.000
_cell.length_b   1.000
_cell.length_c   1.000
_cell.angle_alpha   90.00
_cell.angle_beta   90.00
_cell.angle_gamma   90.00
#
_symmetry.space_group_name_H-M   'P 1'
#
loop_
_entity.id
_entity.type
_entity.pdbx_description
1 polymer ?
#
loop_
_entity_poly.entity_id
_entity_poly.type
_entity_poly.pdbx_seq_one_letter_code
_entity_poly.pdbx_strand_id
1 'polypeptide(L)'
;MSQLDKNPIVACSKCGALMWTSESTGTDRKIGEPTFTLCCNHGQIRLPPINQHPALVVHAPGPYTIRIQGQTHHRIGSLIPRQGCLPEYLQLYIFDTGNELRNRLNAMGQTSVEGNLDESTLALLIEMIDENNCLAKIFRRARDHYESVGSEFAIRLVPDKGKGKEYDLPSTSEVAGLIVGDITSTIGERDIVVQFQSDTLQQIHDDHPLYISLQYPLLFSYGEYGFHPEIPLHLETCTSRTRQFITIRQY
;
A
#
# COMPACT_ATOMS: atom_id res chain seq x y z
N MET A 1 -37.17 -19.77 1.37
CA MET A 1 -36.06 -20.16 0.48
C MET A 1 -35.40 -18.88 0.00
N SER A 2 -34.21 -18.57 0.55
CA SER A 2 -33.51 -17.29 0.48
C SER A 2 -32.89 -17.03 -0.91
N GLN A 3 -32.99 -15.79 -1.39
CA GLN A 3 -32.45 -15.33 -2.68
C GLN A 3 -30.93 -15.00 -2.63
N LEU A 4 -30.09 -15.82 -2.00
CA LEU A 4 -28.66 -15.50 -1.84
C LEU A 4 -27.75 -15.90 -3.03
N ASP A 5 -28.24 -16.68 -4.01
CA ASP A 5 -27.38 -17.33 -5.03
C ASP A 5 -27.42 -16.70 -6.43
N LYS A 6 -27.84 -15.44 -6.59
CA LYS A 6 -28.02 -14.86 -7.94
C LYS A 6 -26.77 -14.24 -8.57
N ASN A 7 -25.62 -14.22 -7.89
CA ASN A 7 -24.41 -13.62 -8.44
C ASN A 7 -23.12 -14.29 -7.91
N PRO A 8 -22.77 -15.49 -8.41
CA PRO A 8 -21.58 -16.19 -7.97
C PRO A 8 -20.28 -15.45 -8.37
N ILE A 9 -19.23 -15.70 -7.60
CA ILE A 9 -17.86 -15.26 -7.91
C ILE A 9 -17.23 -16.30 -8.85
N VAL A 10 -16.64 -15.83 -9.95
CA VAL A 10 -15.97 -16.65 -10.97
C VAL A 10 -14.56 -16.11 -11.23
N ALA A 11 -13.62 -17.00 -11.54
CA ALA A 11 -12.26 -16.60 -11.91
C ALA A 11 -12.23 -16.16 -13.38
N CYS A 12 -11.59 -15.03 -13.67
CA CYS A 12 -11.33 -14.60 -15.04
C CYS A 12 -10.34 -15.56 -15.72
N SER A 13 -10.68 -16.05 -16.92
CA SER A 13 -9.85 -17.02 -17.64
C SER A 13 -8.53 -16.47 -18.19
N LYS A 14 -8.36 -15.15 -18.22
CA LYS A 14 -7.14 -14.48 -18.69
C LYS A 14 -6.14 -14.20 -17.58
N CYS A 15 -6.59 -13.73 -16.41
CA CYS A 15 -5.72 -13.31 -15.31
C CYS A 15 -5.97 -14.02 -13.97
N GLY A 16 -7.01 -14.84 -13.85
CA GLY A 16 -7.36 -15.56 -12.62
C GLY A 16 -8.05 -14.72 -11.54
N ALA A 17 -8.25 -13.42 -11.75
CA ALA A 17 -8.93 -12.54 -10.79
C ALA A 17 -10.37 -13.00 -10.52
N LEU A 18 -10.79 -12.94 -9.25
CA LEU A 18 -12.14 -13.29 -8.81
C LEU A 18 -13.09 -12.12 -9.10
N MET A 19 -14.13 -12.38 -9.90
CA MET A 19 -15.08 -11.39 -10.38
C MET A 19 -16.51 -11.86 -10.12
N TRP A 20 -17.44 -10.94 -9.88
CA TRP A 20 -18.86 -11.30 -9.87
C TRP A 20 -19.35 -11.57 -11.28
N THR A 21 -20.20 -12.59 -11.49
CA THR A 21 -20.77 -12.87 -12.82
C THR A 21 -21.50 -11.67 -13.43
N SER A 22 -22.14 -10.82 -12.61
CA SER A 22 -22.81 -9.59 -13.06
C SER A 22 -21.87 -8.54 -13.65
N GLU A 23 -20.57 -8.60 -13.36
CA GLU A 23 -19.56 -7.68 -13.88
C GLU A 23 -19.02 -8.10 -15.25
N SER A 24 -19.49 -9.23 -15.77
CA SER A 24 -19.15 -9.71 -17.10
C SER A 24 -19.63 -8.73 -18.17
N THR A 25 -18.71 -8.37 -19.06
CA THR A 25 -18.97 -7.51 -20.23
C THR A 25 -19.35 -8.28 -21.48
N GLY A 26 -19.37 -9.61 -21.41
CA GLY A 26 -19.69 -10.50 -22.53
C GLY A 26 -19.09 -11.89 -22.33
N THR A 27 -19.20 -12.74 -23.33
CA THR A 27 -18.61 -14.09 -23.31
C THR A 27 -17.57 -14.24 -24.43
N ASP A 28 -16.48 -14.95 -24.14
CA ASP A 28 -15.48 -15.29 -25.14
C ASP A 28 -16.12 -16.27 -26.14
N ARG A 29 -16.12 -15.93 -27.43
CA ARG A 29 -16.74 -16.74 -28.48
C ARG A 29 -16.08 -18.11 -28.66
N LYS A 30 -14.82 -18.29 -28.24
CA LYS A 30 -14.06 -19.54 -28.41
C LYS A 30 -14.29 -20.52 -27.26
N ILE A 31 -14.38 -20.01 -26.04
CA ILE A 31 -14.37 -20.83 -24.81
C ILE A 31 -15.73 -20.79 -24.10
N GLY A 32 -16.59 -19.81 -24.43
CA GLY A 32 -17.90 -19.63 -23.81
C GLY A 32 -17.85 -19.03 -22.39
N GLU A 33 -16.66 -18.67 -21.91
CA GLU A 33 -16.43 -18.12 -20.58
C GLU A 33 -16.69 -16.61 -20.49
N PRO A 34 -17.07 -16.09 -19.31
CA PRO A 34 -17.31 -14.66 -19.12
C PRO A 34 -16.03 -13.84 -19.27
N THR A 35 -16.18 -12.63 -19.81
CA THR A 35 -15.07 -11.70 -20.09
C THR A 35 -15.25 -10.40 -19.33
N PHE A 36 -14.16 -9.85 -18.81
CA PHE A 36 -14.19 -8.72 -17.88
C PHE A 36 -13.26 -7.61 -18.34
N THR A 37 -13.77 -6.38 -18.31
CA THR A 37 -12.94 -5.18 -18.49
C THR A 37 -12.24 -4.75 -17.21
N LEU A 38 -12.87 -5.02 -16.06
CA LEU A 38 -12.47 -4.48 -14.75
C LEU A 38 -11.17 -5.09 -14.19
N CYS A 39 -10.83 -6.33 -14.51
CA CYS A 39 -9.64 -6.98 -13.94
C CYS A 39 -8.39 -6.89 -14.83
N CYS A 40 -8.51 -7.26 -16.11
CA CYS A 40 -7.37 -7.33 -17.03
C CYS A 40 -7.66 -6.67 -18.38
N ASN A 41 -8.79 -5.95 -18.50
CA ASN A 41 -9.27 -5.39 -19.76
C ASN A 41 -9.21 -6.40 -20.93
N HIS A 42 -9.91 -7.53 -20.79
CA HIS A 42 -9.88 -8.64 -21.76
C HIS A 42 -8.51 -9.31 -21.98
N GLY A 43 -7.63 -9.27 -20.98
CA GLY A 43 -6.28 -9.85 -21.04
C GLY A 43 -5.19 -8.89 -21.52
N GLN A 44 -5.53 -7.62 -21.77
CA GLN A 44 -4.57 -6.59 -22.18
C GLN A 44 -3.64 -6.12 -21.06
N ILE A 45 -4.09 -6.27 -19.81
CA ILE A 45 -3.35 -5.88 -18.63
C ILE A 45 -2.92 -7.16 -17.91
N ARG A 46 -1.60 -7.34 -17.79
CA ARG A 46 -1.01 -8.42 -17.00
C ARG A 46 -0.25 -7.80 -15.84
N LEU A 47 -0.93 -7.68 -14.70
CA LEU A 47 -0.27 -7.28 -13.46
C LEU A 47 0.53 -8.46 -12.91
N PRO A 48 1.63 -8.20 -12.19
CA PRO A 48 2.27 -9.22 -11.37
C PRO A 48 1.23 -9.85 -10.42
N PRO A 49 1.30 -11.17 -10.16
CA PRO A 49 0.47 -11.79 -9.13
C PRO A 49 0.80 -11.16 -7.77
N ILE A 50 -0.23 -10.72 -7.05
CA ILE A 50 -0.12 -10.22 -5.68
C ILE A 50 0.26 -11.40 -4.79
N ASN A 51 1.19 -11.20 -3.84
CA ASN A 51 1.52 -12.25 -2.88
C ASN A 51 0.29 -12.56 -2.03
N GLN A 52 0.06 -13.84 -1.75
CA GLN A 52 -1.05 -14.21 -0.88
C GLN A 52 -0.87 -13.58 0.50
N HIS A 53 -1.88 -12.82 0.94
CA HIS A 53 -1.88 -12.25 2.29
C HIS A 53 -1.81 -13.37 3.33
N PRO A 54 -1.15 -13.16 4.48
CA PRO A 54 -1.24 -14.05 5.62
C PRO A 54 -2.70 -14.32 5.97
N ALA A 55 -3.04 -15.57 6.31
CA ALA A 55 -4.41 -16.07 6.42
C ALA A 55 -5.18 -15.57 7.66
N LEU A 56 -5.23 -14.26 7.90
CA LEU A 56 -5.91 -13.66 9.06
C LEU A 56 -7.26 -13.01 8.76
N VAL A 57 -7.66 -12.80 7.51
CA VAL A 57 -8.91 -12.06 7.22
C VAL A 57 -9.53 -12.49 5.89
N VAL A 58 -10.42 -13.51 5.84
CA VAL A 58 -11.58 -13.54 4.91
C VAL A 58 -12.64 -14.56 5.38
N HIS A 59 -13.61 -14.15 6.21
CA HIS A 59 -14.87 -14.90 6.40
C HIS A 59 -16.05 -13.95 6.72
N ALA A 60 -16.39 -13.02 5.81
CA ALA A 60 -17.63 -12.22 5.92
C ALA A 60 -18.08 -11.60 4.58
N PRO A 61 -19.39 -11.33 4.38
CA PRO A 61 -19.90 -10.60 3.23
C PRO A 61 -19.30 -9.19 3.10
N GLY A 62 -19.18 -8.71 1.85
CA GLY A 62 -18.31 -7.59 1.46
C GLY A 62 -18.52 -6.26 2.21
N PRO A 63 -17.44 -5.48 2.45
CA PRO A 63 -17.46 -4.31 3.32
C PRO A 63 -18.15 -3.08 2.71
N TYR A 64 -18.48 -2.13 3.59
CA TYR A 64 -19.07 -0.82 3.26
C TYR A 64 -18.23 -0.04 2.23
N THR A 65 -18.85 0.41 1.15
CA THR A 65 -18.18 1.21 0.11
C THR A 65 -18.26 2.70 0.45
N ILE A 66 -17.13 3.33 0.78
CA ILE A 66 -17.03 4.79 0.93
C ILE A 66 -16.81 5.40 -0.45
N ARG A 67 -17.61 6.39 -0.83
CA ARG A 67 -17.45 7.15 -2.08
C ARG A 67 -16.82 8.51 -1.78
N ILE A 68 -15.53 8.65 -2.10
CA ILE A 68 -14.80 9.91 -1.99
C ILE A 68 -14.98 10.70 -3.30
N GLN A 69 -15.34 11.98 -3.21
CA GLN A 69 -15.37 12.88 -4.37
C GLN A 69 -14.11 13.76 -4.35
N GLY A 70 -13.38 13.80 -5.47
CA GLY A 70 -12.12 14.55 -5.61
C GLY A 70 -10.90 13.65 -5.84
N GLN A 71 -9.71 14.25 -5.83
CA GLN A 71 -8.45 13.52 -5.94
C GLN A 71 -7.84 13.33 -4.55
N THR A 72 -7.65 12.08 -4.15
CA THR A 72 -6.97 11.71 -2.91
C THR A 72 -5.47 11.92 -3.09
N HIS A 73 -4.85 12.69 -2.19
CA HIS A 73 -3.41 12.91 -2.18
C HIS A 73 -2.84 12.34 -0.88
N HIS A 74 -1.80 11.51 -0.98
CA HIS A 74 -1.09 11.02 0.18
C HIS A 74 -0.04 12.05 0.61
N ARG A 75 -0.08 12.43 1.89
CA ARG A 75 0.93 13.29 2.52
C ARG A 75 1.55 12.58 3.71
N ILE A 76 2.84 12.83 3.92
CA ILE A 76 3.63 12.26 5.01
C ILE A 76 4.22 13.40 5.86
N GLY A 77 4.17 13.21 7.18
CA GLY A 77 4.67 14.17 8.17
C GLY A 77 6.03 13.78 8.75
N SER A 78 6.46 14.47 9.80
CA SER A 78 7.70 14.20 10.51
C SER A 78 7.71 12.85 11.23
N LEU A 79 8.91 12.33 11.51
CA LEU A 79 9.11 11.06 12.21
C LEU A 79 8.67 11.13 13.68
N ILE A 80 8.84 12.28 14.33
CA ILE A 80 8.44 12.48 15.73
C ILE A 80 7.41 13.61 15.86
N PRO A 81 6.54 13.55 16.90
CA PRO A 81 5.59 14.62 17.18
C PRO A 81 6.31 15.90 17.59
N ARG A 82 5.62 17.03 17.36
CA ARG A 82 6.03 18.32 17.93
C ARG A 82 5.96 18.24 19.45
N GLN A 83 6.82 18.99 20.12
CA GLN A 83 6.87 18.99 21.58
C GLN A 83 5.50 19.41 22.17
N GLY A 84 4.93 18.54 23.01
CA GLY A 84 3.63 18.75 23.65
C GLY A 84 2.42 18.35 22.80
N CYS A 85 2.60 17.90 21.55
CA CYS A 85 1.53 17.34 20.73
C CYS A 85 1.47 15.81 20.89
N LEU A 86 0.27 15.25 20.70
CA LEU A 86 0.10 13.80 20.60
C LEU A 86 0.68 13.29 19.27
N PRO A 87 1.19 12.04 19.23
CA PRO A 87 1.67 11.44 17.99
C PRO A 87 0.52 11.19 17.00
N GLU A 88 0.74 11.56 15.74
CA GLU A 88 -0.21 11.37 14.65
C GLU A 88 0.43 10.66 13.44
N TYR A 89 -0.39 9.91 12.68
CA TYR A 89 0.01 9.25 11.44
C TYR A 89 1.22 8.30 11.61
N LEU A 90 2.30 8.54 10.88
CA LEU A 90 3.54 7.77 10.91
C LEU A 90 4.21 7.79 12.30
N GLN A 91 4.02 8.87 13.07
CA GLN A 91 4.64 9.03 14.38
C GLN A 91 4.22 7.90 15.33
N LEU A 92 3.06 7.27 15.12
CA LEU A 92 2.60 6.12 15.90
C LEU A 92 3.51 4.87 15.76
N TYR A 93 4.33 4.78 14.72
CA TYR A 93 5.29 3.68 14.54
C TYR A 93 6.64 3.91 15.23
N ILE A 94 6.94 5.17 15.58
CA ILE A 94 8.27 5.62 16.03
C ILE A 94 8.23 6.15 17.46
N PHE A 95 7.17 6.86 17.84
CA PHE A 95 7.05 7.53 19.13
C PHE A 95 6.27 6.66 20.13
N ASP A 96 6.88 6.45 21.31
CA ASP A 96 6.31 5.73 22.46
C ASP A 96 5.69 4.37 22.10
N THR A 97 6.53 3.44 21.66
CA THR A 97 6.05 2.11 21.26
C THR A 97 5.58 1.24 22.41
N GLY A 98 5.92 1.59 23.66
CA GLY A 98 5.37 0.94 24.85
C GLY A 98 3.86 1.13 24.99
N ASN A 99 3.32 2.23 24.44
CA ASN A 99 1.89 2.54 24.42
C ASN A 99 1.29 2.55 23.00
N GLU A 100 1.95 1.95 22.01
CA GLU A 100 1.54 2.01 20.59
C GLU A 100 0.08 1.59 20.38
N LEU A 101 -0.34 0.48 20.99
CA LEU A 101 -1.72 -0.02 20.94
C LEU A 101 -2.70 1.03 21.44
N ARG A 102 -2.42 1.62 22.60
CA ARG A 102 -3.26 2.66 23.21
C ARG A 102 -3.29 3.93 22.35
N ASN A 103 -2.14 4.36 21.84
CA ASN A 103 -2.00 5.53 21.01
C ASN A 103 -2.80 5.38 19.71
N ARG A 104 -2.78 4.19 19.08
CA ARG A 104 -3.59 3.88 17.89
C ARG A 104 -5.09 3.86 18.19
N LEU A 105 -5.52 3.26 19.30
CA LEU A 105 -6.93 3.26 19.71
C LEU A 105 -7.45 4.68 19.96
N ASN A 106 -6.65 5.51 20.64
CA ASN A 106 -6.96 6.92 20.89
C ASN A 106 -7.04 7.72 19.58
N ALA A 107 -6.10 7.52 18.65
CA ALA A 107 -6.10 8.18 17.35
C ALA A 107 -7.33 7.84 16.48
N MET A 108 -7.94 6.67 16.70
CA MET A 108 -9.17 6.24 16.01
C MET A 108 -10.45 6.77 16.68
N GLY A 109 -10.34 7.62 17.71
CA GLY A 109 -11.49 8.28 18.33
C GLY A 109 -12.36 7.38 19.20
N GLN A 110 -11.82 6.25 19.68
CA GLN A 110 -12.56 5.33 20.54
C GLN A 110 -12.65 5.86 21.97
N THR A 111 -13.72 6.59 22.26
CA THR A 111 -14.06 7.11 23.59
C THR A 111 -15.23 6.38 24.26
N SER A 112 -15.80 5.34 23.64
CA SER A 112 -17.07 4.72 24.08
C SER A 112 -17.07 3.18 23.98
N VAL A 113 -17.80 2.55 24.90
CA VAL A 113 -17.80 1.10 25.22
C VAL A 113 -18.56 0.23 24.19
N GLU A 114 -19.37 0.83 23.32
CA GLU A 114 -20.13 0.09 22.30
C GLU A 114 -19.38 0.09 20.96
N GLY A 115 -18.87 -1.07 20.55
CA GLY A 115 -18.13 -1.24 19.29
C GLY A 115 -16.61 -1.20 19.43
N ASN A 116 -16.06 -1.66 20.57
CA ASN A 116 -14.62 -1.75 20.79
C ASN A 116 -13.92 -2.45 19.63
N LEU A 117 -12.86 -1.83 19.09
CA LEU A 117 -11.89 -2.54 18.29
C LEU A 117 -11.22 -3.54 19.23
N ASP A 118 -11.19 -4.81 18.85
CA ASP A 118 -10.54 -5.84 19.65
C ASP A 118 -9.03 -5.55 19.69
N GLU A 119 -8.54 -5.24 20.90
CA GLU A 119 -7.12 -4.95 21.14
C GLU A 119 -6.25 -6.13 20.69
N SER A 120 -6.76 -7.36 20.83
CA SER A 120 -6.07 -8.59 20.43
C SER A 120 -5.88 -8.64 18.92
N THR A 121 -6.91 -8.33 18.14
CA THR A 121 -6.84 -8.23 16.68
C THR A 121 -5.86 -7.15 16.24
N LEU A 122 -5.89 -5.98 16.88
CA LEU A 122 -4.95 -4.90 16.56
C LEU A 122 -3.50 -5.31 16.86
N ALA A 123 -3.26 -5.99 17.99
CA ALA A 123 -1.94 -6.51 18.35
C ALA A 123 -1.42 -7.51 17.31
N LEU A 124 -2.26 -8.45 16.88
CA LEU A 124 -1.92 -9.42 15.83
C LEU A 124 -1.59 -8.74 14.49
N LEU A 125 -2.33 -7.70 14.12
CA LEU A 125 -2.06 -6.95 12.89
C LEU A 125 -0.74 -6.18 12.96
N ILE A 126 -0.41 -5.59 14.11
CA ILE A 126 0.88 -4.92 14.32
C ILE A 126 2.03 -5.93 14.18
N GLU A 127 1.93 -7.07 14.88
CA GLU A 127 2.94 -8.14 14.83
C GLU A 127 3.12 -8.66 13.39
N MET A 128 2.02 -8.98 12.70
CA MET A 128 2.06 -9.42 11.31
C MET A 128 2.75 -8.40 10.40
N ILE A 129 2.44 -7.10 10.54
CA ILE A 129 3.06 -6.06 9.71
C ILE A 129 4.54 -5.88 10.04
N ASP A 130 4.93 -5.89 11.31
CA ASP A 130 6.33 -5.75 11.73
C ASP A 130 7.19 -6.94 11.22
N GLU A 131 6.63 -8.14 11.21
CA GLU A 131 7.31 -9.34 10.71
C GLU A 131 7.45 -9.36 9.18
N ASN A 132 6.44 -8.92 8.44
CA ASN A 132 6.35 -9.14 7.00
C ASN A 132 6.68 -7.89 6.17
N ASN A 133 6.32 -6.70 6.63
CA ASN A 133 6.40 -5.48 5.84
C ASN A 133 7.81 -4.87 5.88
N CYS A 134 8.46 -4.73 4.72
CA CYS A 134 9.80 -4.15 4.64
C CYS A 134 9.86 -2.68 5.08
N LEU A 135 8.80 -1.90 4.83
CA LEU A 135 8.70 -0.49 5.17
C LEU A 135 8.52 -0.32 6.68
N ALA A 136 7.69 -1.16 7.30
CA ALA A 136 7.56 -1.19 8.75
C ALA A 136 8.92 -1.41 9.42
N LYS A 137 9.71 -2.39 8.93
CA LYS A 137 11.07 -2.64 9.44
C LYS A 137 12.01 -1.44 9.32
N ILE A 138 11.90 -0.65 8.25
CA ILE A 138 12.68 0.59 8.07
C ILE A 138 12.32 1.59 9.18
N PHE A 139 11.03 1.81 9.43
CA PHE A 139 10.57 2.71 10.49
C PHE A 139 10.90 2.19 11.90
N ARG A 140 10.87 0.87 12.13
CA ARG A 140 11.31 0.26 13.40
C ARG A 140 12.80 0.45 13.64
N ARG A 141 13.64 0.27 12.61
CA ARG A 141 15.09 0.57 12.74
C ARG A 141 15.36 2.05 13.01
N ALA A 142 14.60 2.93 12.38
CA ALA A 142 14.69 4.37 12.64
C ALA A 142 14.33 4.70 14.09
N ARG A 143 13.29 4.08 14.66
CA ARG A 143 12.99 4.17 16.10
C ARG A 143 14.17 3.69 16.95
N ASP A 144 14.68 2.49 16.70
CA ASP A 144 15.76 1.92 17.52
C ASP A 144 17.03 2.79 17.47
N HIS A 145 17.29 3.39 16.30
CA HIS A 145 18.35 4.38 16.13
C HIS A 145 18.09 5.66 16.94
N TYR A 146 16.85 6.17 16.92
CA TYR A 146 16.46 7.33 17.71
C TYR A 146 16.61 7.09 19.21
N GLU A 147 16.13 5.95 19.73
CA GLU A 147 16.18 5.61 21.15
C GLU A 147 17.62 5.40 21.65
N SER A 148 18.53 4.95 20.78
CA SER A 148 19.93 4.71 21.13
C SER A 148 20.82 5.95 21.00
N VAL A 149 20.66 6.75 19.94
CA VAL A 149 21.56 7.85 19.60
C VAL A 149 20.98 9.22 19.94
N GLY A 150 19.65 9.38 19.94
CA GLY A 150 18.96 10.64 20.25
C GLY A 150 19.28 11.80 19.31
N SER A 151 19.81 11.52 18.11
CA SER A 151 20.19 12.53 17.12
C SER A 151 19.13 12.68 16.03
N GLU A 152 19.15 13.84 15.37
CA GLU A 152 18.28 14.11 14.23
C GLU A 152 18.73 13.35 12.98
N PHE A 153 17.78 12.76 12.25
CA PHE A 153 18.05 12.05 11.00
C PHE A 153 16.84 12.13 10.06
N ALA A 154 17.07 11.83 8.79
CA ALA A 154 16.00 11.68 7.81
C ALA A 154 15.99 10.26 7.23
N ILE A 155 14.80 9.76 6.91
CA ILE A 155 14.65 8.52 6.14
C ILE A 155 14.38 8.93 4.70
N ARG A 156 15.16 8.39 3.77
CA ARG A 156 14.90 8.55 2.33
C ARG A 156 14.47 7.24 1.74
N LEU A 157 13.26 7.19 1.19
CA LEU A 157 12.79 6.09 0.36
C LEU A 157 13.05 6.46 -1.10
N VAL A 158 13.81 5.61 -1.78
CA VAL A 158 14.18 5.82 -3.18
C VAL A 158 13.25 4.97 -4.04
N PRO A 159 12.75 5.49 -5.17
CA PRO A 159 12.07 4.67 -6.16
C PRO A 159 13.10 3.72 -6.78
N ASP A 160 13.23 2.51 -6.24
CA ASP A 160 14.07 1.50 -6.87
C ASP A 160 13.38 1.00 -8.15
N LYS A 161 14.05 1.22 -9.28
CA LYS A 161 13.58 0.87 -10.62
C LYS A 161 13.89 -0.59 -10.92
N GLY A 162 13.50 -1.48 -10.01
CA GLY A 162 13.90 -2.89 -9.97
C GLY A 162 14.29 -3.43 -11.34
N LYS A 163 15.58 -3.71 -11.53
CA LYS A 163 16.12 -4.27 -12.77
C LYS A 163 15.46 -5.62 -13.07
N GLY A 164 14.28 -5.63 -13.71
CA GLY A 164 13.63 -6.83 -14.23
C GLY A 164 13.59 -8.04 -13.28
N LYS A 165 13.63 -7.82 -11.96
CA LYS A 165 13.56 -8.89 -10.97
C LYS A 165 12.11 -9.05 -10.56
N GLU A 166 11.42 -9.88 -11.32
CA GLU A 166 10.22 -10.57 -10.86
C GLU A 166 10.52 -11.17 -9.46
N TYR A 167 9.80 -10.70 -8.44
CA TYR A 167 9.67 -11.32 -7.11
C TYR A 167 10.83 -11.31 -6.10
N ASP A 168 11.78 -10.36 -6.15
CA ASP A 168 12.62 -10.15 -4.95
C ASP A 168 11.84 -9.28 -3.94
N LEU A 169 11.56 -9.84 -2.76
CA LEU A 169 11.11 -9.07 -1.59
C LEU A 169 12.08 -7.89 -1.42
N PRO A 170 11.60 -6.63 -1.41
CA PRO A 170 12.47 -5.47 -1.26
C PRO A 170 13.39 -5.64 -0.06
N SER A 171 14.71 -5.74 -0.30
CA SER A 171 15.64 -5.80 0.81
C SER A 171 15.66 -4.42 1.48
N THR A 172 15.63 -4.39 2.81
CA THR A 172 15.57 -3.14 3.59
C THR A 172 16.69 -2.14 3.28
N SER A 173 17.79 -2.57 2.64
CA SER A 173 18.90 -1.71 2.22
C SER A 173 18.71 -1.10 0.84
N GLU A 174 17.87 -1.68 -0.02
CA GLU A 174 17.62 -1.19 -1.39
C GLU A 174 16.55 -0.09 -1.40
N VAL A 175 15.57 -0.19 -0.50
CA VAL A 175 14.40 0.69 -0.52
C VAL A 175 14.57 1.96 0.33
N ALA A 176 15.45 1.95 1.33
CA ALA A 176 15.62 3.10 2.21
C ALA A 176 17.06 3.29 2.69
N GLY A 177 17.50 4.55 2.69
CA GLY A 177 18.73 5.01 3.34
C GLY A 177 18.42 5.88 4.56
N LEU A 178 19.07 5.60 5.69
CA LEU A 178 19.14 6.52 6.82
C LEU A 178 20.14 7.62 6.50
N ILE A 179 19.72 8.88 6.56
CA ILE A 179 20.56 10.04 6.26
C ILE A 179 20.78 10.85 7.55
N VAL A 180 22.04 11.12 7.86
CA VAL A 180 22.47 12.00 8.93
C VAL A 180 23.25 13.16 8.30
N GLY A 181 22.79 14.40 8.46
CA GLY A 181 23.43 15.61 7.90
C GLY A 181 22.62 16.33 6.80
N ASP A 182 23.24 17.28 6.09
CA ASP A 182 22.58 18.13 5.09
C ASP A 182 22.33 17.38 3.76
N ILE A 183 21.12 17.55 3.23
CA ILE A 183 20.42 16.61 2.33
C ILE A 183 20.25 17.18 0.91
N THR A 184 20.42 18.50 0.75
CA THR A 184 19.89 19.25 -0.40
C THR A 184 20.41 18.82 -1.77
N SER A 185 21.65 18.31 -1.86
CA SER A 185 22.28 18.03 -3.16
C SER A 185 22.02 16.62 -3.72
N THR A 186 21.41 15.72 -2.95
CA THR A 186 21.27 14.30 -3.38
C THR A 186 19.83 13.83 -3.54
N ILE A 187 18.83 14.61 -3.11
CA ILE A 187 17.41 14.25 -3.17
C ILE A 187 16.93 14.27 -4.63
N GLY A 188 16.40 13.15 -5.10
CA GLY A 188 15.72 13.06 -6.39
C GLY A 188 14.30 13.64 -6.31
N GLU A 189 13.77 14.09 -7.46
CA GLU A 189 12.44 14.72 -7.55
C GLU A 189 11.31 13.86 -7.00
N ARG A 190 11.44 12.53 -7.08
CA ARG A 190 10.40 11.57 -6.67
C ARG A 190 10.68 10.91 -5.32
N ASP A 191 11.78 11.23 -4.66
CA ASP A 191 12.14 10.56 -3.43
C ASP A 191 11.22 10.97 -2.29
N ILE A 192 10.87 10.01 -1.45
CA ILE A 192 10.10 10.28 -0.23
C ILE A 192 11.11 10.53 0.88
N VAL A 193 11.14 11.75 1.42
CA VAL A 193 12.10 12.14 2.47
C VAL A 193 11.34 12.47 3.75
N VAL A 194 11.42 11.58 4.73
CA VAL A 194 10.79 11.77 6.02
C VAL A 194 11.80 12.40 6.98
N GLN A 195 11.60 13.67 7.30
CA GLN A 195 12.47 14.43 8.20
C GLN A 195 12.18 14.11 9.67
N PHE A 196 13.20 14.25 10.52
CA PHE A 196 13.08 14.09 11.97
C PHE A 196 11.97 14.95 12.58
N GLN A 197 12.09 16.26 12.40
CA GLN A 197 11.06 17.25 12.72
C GLN A 197 10.84 18.13 11.48
N SER A 198 9.59 18.43 11.20
CA SER A 198 9.20 19.33 10.13
C SER A 198 7.89 20.00 10.48
N ASP A 199 7.76 21.25 10.07
CA ASP A 199 6.50 21.98 10.22
C ASP A 199 5.53 21.75 9.07
N THR A 200 5.97 21.04 8.03
CA THR A 200 5.23 20.86 6.78
C THR A 200 4.97 19.40 6.48
N LEU A 201 3.83 19.12 5.84
CA LEU A 201 3.55 17.80 5.27
C LEU A 201 4.09 17.74 3.85
N GLN A 202 4.87 16.70 3.54
CA GLN A 202 5.35 16.45 2.18
C GLN A 202 4.30 15.63 1.42
N GLN A 203 3.98 16.05 0.20
CA GLN A 203 3.15 15.26 -0.70
C GLN A 203 3.99 14.14 -1.33
N ILE A 204 3.46 12.92 -1.30
CA ILE A 204 4.03 11.80 -2.04
C ILE A 204 3.44 11.82 -3.46
N HIS A 205 4.28 11.66 -4.47
CA HIS A 205 3.83 11.57 -5.85
C HIS A 205 3.10 10.26 -6.12
N ASP A 206 2.02 10.32 -6.87
CA ASP A 206 1.15 9.18 -7.23
C ASP A 206 1.80 8.19 -8.20
N ASP A 207 2.91 8.59 -8.82
CA ASP A 207 3.76 7.76 -9.68
C ASP A 207 4.89 7.05 -8.93
N HIS A 208 5.02 7.26 -7.62
CA HIS A 208 6.01 6.58 -6.79
C HIS A 208 5.59 5.12 -6.54
N PRO A 209 6.46 4.12 -6.77
CA PRO A 209 6.12 2.71 -6.58
C PRO A 209 5.57 2.37 -5.18
N LEU A 210 6.04 3.05 -4.14
CA LEU A 210 5.56 2.86 -2.76
C LEU A 210 4.31 3.67 -2.39
N TYR A 211 3.76 4.52 -3.29
CA TYR A 211 2.64 5.41 -2.97
C TYR A 211 1.43 4.64 -2.41
N ILE A 212 1.01 3.60 -3.15
CA ILE A 212 -0.15 2.76 -2.77
C ILE A 212 0.19 1.89 -1.56
N SER A 213 1.40 1.35 -1.50
CA SER A 213 1.86 0.50 -0.39
C SER A 213 1.82 1.22 0.96
N LEU A 214 2.30 2.48 0.98
CA LEU A 214 2.25 3.34 2.15
C LEU A 214 0.81 3.78 2.48
N GLN A 215 -0.05 3.92 1.47
CA GLN A 215 -1.45 4.31 1.66
C GLN A 215 -2.32 3.15 2.19
N TYR A 216 -2.01 1.91 1.80
CA TYR A 216 -2.77 0.71 2.16
C TYR A 216 -1.88 -0.42 2.71
N PRO A 217 -1.23 -0.27 3.88
CA PRO A 217 -0.27 -1.25 4.40
C PRO A 217 -0.83 -2.66 4.61
N LEU A 218 -2.14 -2.79 4.88
CA LEU A 218 -2.79 -4.10 5.04
C LEU A 218 -3.02 -4.82 3.70
N LEU A 219 -3.27 -4.06 2.63
CA LEU A 219 -3.35 -4.63 1.27
C LEU A 219 -1.96 -4.92 0.69
N PHE A 220 -0.93 -4.27 1.20
CA PHE A 220 0.47 -4.49 0.81
C PHE A 220 1.26 -4.97 2.02
N SER A 221 0.84 -6.10 2.59
CA SER A 221 1.37 -6.64 3.85
C SER A 221 2.89 -6.87 3.86
N TYR A 222 3.50 -7.05 2.69
CA TYR A 222 4.94 -7.22 2.53
C TYR A 222 5.71 -5.93 2.17
N GLY A 223 5.01 -4.80 1.95
CA GLY A 223 5.63 -3.56 1.48
C GLY A 223 5.95 -3.57 -0.02
N GLU A 224 5.17 -4.31 -0.79
CA GLU A 224 5.32 -4.47 -2.25
C GLU A 224 5.10 -3.15 -3.01
N TYR A 225 5.62 -3.08 -4.23
CA TYR A 225 5.38 -1.95 -5.12
C TYR A 225 3.95 -1.97 -5.67
N GLY A 226 3.31 -0.81 -5.63
CA GLY A 226 2.06 -0.52 -6.29
C GLY A 226 2.27 -0.07 -7.74
N PHE A 227 1.46 0.89 -8.17
CA PHE A 227 1.57 1.48 -9.51
C PHE A 227 2.90 2.22 -9.73
N HIS A 228 3.48 2.05 -10.92
CA HIS A 228 4.49 2.96 -11.46
C HIS A 228 4.30 3.13 -12.98
N PRO A 229 4.74 4.24 -13.59
CA PRO A 229 4.47 4.56 -15.01
C PRO A 229 5.07 3.62 -16.06
N GLU A 230 5.96 2.72 -15.65
CA GLU A 230 6.72 1.83 -16.55
C GLU A 230 6.17 0.39 -16.56
N ILE A 231 4.98 0.15 -15.99
CA ILE A 231 4.32 -1.16 -16.07
C ILE A 231 3.79 -1.37 -17.51
N PRO A 232 4.23 -2.43 -18.23
CA PRO A 232 3.94 -2.61 -19.65
C PRO A 232 2.48 -3.02 -19.89
N LEU A 233 1.92 -2.54 -21.00
CA LEU A 233 0.63 -2.98 -21.53
C LEU A 233 0.84 -4.18 -22.48
N HIS A 234 0.14 -5.29 -22.23
CA HIS A 234 0.23 -6.47 -23.09
C HIS A 234 -0.81 -6.38 -24.22
N LEU A 235 -0.41 -5.82 -25.36
CA LEU A 235 -1.30 -5.73 -26.52
C LEU A 235 -1.17 -6.97 -27.41
N GLU A 236 -2.22 -7.80 -27.47
CA GLU A 236 -2.30 -8.91 -28.43
C GLU A 236 -2.34 -8.43 -29.91
N THR A 237 -2.68 -7.15 -30.15
CA THR A 237 -2.75 -6.56 -31.49
C THR A 237 -1.89 -5.29 -31.59
N CYS A 238 -0.72 -5.44 -32.22
CA CYS A 238 0.16 -4.31 -32.56
C CYS A 238 -0.52 -3.42 -33.61
N THR A 239 -1.13 -2.32 -33.18
CA THR A 239 -1.41 -1.19 -34.07
C THR A 239 -0.46 -0.05 -33.72
N SER A 240 0.19 0.52 -34.73
CA SER A 240 1.45 1.27 -34.64
C SER A 240 1.41 2.62 -33.87
N ARG A 241 0.38 2.89 -33.06
CA ARG A 241 0.20 4.13 -32.27
C ARG A 241 -0.39 3.89 -30.87
N THR A 242 -0.38 2.66 -30.37
CA THR A 242 -0.95 2.35 -29.05
C THR A 242 0.05 2.59 -27.92
N ARG A 243 -0.48 3.11 -26.81
CA ARG A 243 0.25 3.37 -25.57
C ARG A 243 0.95 2.11 -25.05
N GLN A 244 2.20 2.25 -24.60
CA GLN A 244 3.05 1.11 -24.21
C GLN A 244 2.94 0.72 -22.73
N PHE A 245 2.47 1.62 -21.87
CA PHE A 245 2.40 1.42 -20.41
C PHE A 245 1.00 1.67 -19.87
N ILE A 246 0.64 1.05 -18.75
CA ILE A 246 -0.67 1.22 -18.11
C ILE A 246 -0.80 2.56 -17.39
N THR A 247 -2.03 3.07 -17.20
CA THR A 247 -2.30 4.28 -16.37
C THR A 247 -2.61 3.85 -14.95
N ILE A 248 -2.48 4.78 -14.00
CA ILE A 248 -2.99 4.62 -12.63
C ILE A 248 -4.49 4.28 -12.58
N ARG A 249 -5.28 4.70 -13.58
CA ARG A 249 -6.72 4.32 -13.68
C ARG A 249 -6.97 2.88 -14.15
N GLN A 250 -5.96 2.25 -14.74
CA GLN A 250 -6.01 0.89 -15.27
C GLN A 250 -5.35 -0.11 -14.32
N TYR A 251 -4.50 0.38 -13.41
CA TYR A 251 -3.98 -0.35 -12.28
C TYR A 251 -5.08 -0.46 -11.21
#